data_AF-M0CY94-F1
#
_entry.id   AF-M0CY94-F1
#
_cell.length_a   1.000
_cell.length_b   1.000
_cell.length_c   1.000
_cell.angle_alpha   90.00
_cell.angle_beta   90.00
_cell.angle_gamma   90.00
#
_symmetry.space_group_name_H-M   'P 1'
#
loop_
_entity.id
_entity.type
_entity.pdbx_description
1 polymer ?
#
loop_
_entity_poly.entity_id
_entity_poly.type
_entity_poly.pdbx_seq_one_letter_code
_entity_poly.pdbx_strand_id
1 'polypeptide(L)'
;MKTVSRNGLADRRGYAPDRVLYRDIEPTAQSTMSLAITHFAVGAACTAVVLMLVPRVPFQRTLVVCGGIWAMLPDAWRFLPTSGARYAHEFHATPLANVFWFHNALDRADVGDSQATGVALLAVFLLVTATVEYRDYRTPEPVREALPDAVFEDD
;
A
#
# COMPACT_ATOMS: atom_id res chain seq x y z
N MET A 1 48.33 -58.91 -42.55
CA MET A 1 48.54 -57.44 -42.55
C MET A 1 47.33 -56.83 -41.86
N LYS A 2 47.52 -56.30 -40.63
CA LYS A 2 46.46 -55.69 -39.81
C LYS A 2 46.28 -54.24 -40.25
N THR A 3 45.06 -53.83 -40.55
CA THR A 3 44.68 -52.42 -40.57
C THR A 3 43.52 -52.22 -39.60
N VAL A 4 43.71 -51.23 -38.74
CA VAL A 4 42.96 -50.92 -37.53
C VAL A 4 42.26 -49.59 -37.77
N SER A 5 40.94 -49.54 -37.49
CA SER A 5 40.17 -48.39 -36.94
C SER A 5 40.00 -47.14 -37.86
N ARG A 6 38.91 -46.36 -37.86
CA ARG A 6 38.09 -45.86 -36.73
C ARG A 6 36.68 -45.43 -37.18
N ASN A 7 35.73 -45.71 -36.27
CA ASN A 7 34.67 -44.84 -35.75
C ASN A 7 33.52 -44.42 -36.69
N GLY A 8 32.52 -45.29 -36.79
CA GLY A 8 31.13 -44.87 -36.91
C GLY A 8 30.62 -44.37 -35.56
N LEU A 9 30.31 -43.08 -35.48
CA LEU A 9 29.55 -42.48 -34.38
C LEU A 9 28.14 -43.08 -34.36
N ALA A 10 27.77 -43.70 -33.26
CA ALA A 10 26.38 -43.90 -32.86
C ALA A 10 26.29 -43.79 -31.34
N ASP A 11 26.48 -42.58 -30.83
CA ASP A 11 26.08 -42.20 -29.48
C ASP A 11 24.55 -42.13 -29.45
N ARG A 12 23.90 -43.26 -29.18
CA ARG A 12 22.48 -43.31 -28.81
C ARG A 12 22.34 -42.87 -27.36
N ARG A 13 22.58 -41.60 -27.08
CA ARG A 13 22.00 -40.94 -25.91
C ARG A 13 20.59 -40.51 -26.26
N GLY A 14 19.62 -41.16 -25.63
CA GLY A 14 18.21 -40.80 -25.71
C GLY A 14 18.03 -39.34 -25.31
N TYR A 15 17.68 -38.53 -26.31
CA TYR A 15 17.16 -37.20 -26.17
C TYR A 15 15.78 -37.34 -25.50
N ALA A 16 15.71 -37.09 -24.19
CA ALA A 16 14.44 -36.87 -23.50
C ALA A 16 14.00 -35.45 -23.86
N PRO A 17 12.94 -35.26 -24.67
CA PRO A 17 12.47 -33.93 -24.99
C PRO A 17 11.84 -33.32 -23.74
N ASP A 18 12.26 -32.09 -23.44
CA ASP A 18 11.43 -31.05 -22.84
C ASP A 18 10.63 -31.45 -21.60
N ARG A 19 11.32 -31.65 -20.48
CA ARG A 19 10.86 -31.01 -19.25
C ARG A 19 11.30 -29.55 -19.28
N VAL A 20 10.69 -28.79 -20.20
CA VAL A 20 10.47 -27.37 -19.93
C VAL A 20 9.65 -27.39 -18.66
N LEU A 21 10.31 -26.99 -17.57
CA LEU A 21 9.66 -26.58 -16.35
C LEU A 21 8.58 -25.58 -16.77
N TYR A 22 7.35 -26.07 -16.93
CA TYR A 22 6.12 -25.34 -16.70
C TYR A 22 6.11 -24.98 -15.20
N ARG A 23 7.11 -24.18 -14.79
CA ARG A 23 7.01 -23.26 -13.68
C ARG A 23 6.28 -22.06 -14.27
N ASP A 24 5.05 -22.32 -14.69
CA ASP A 24 4.04 -21.28 -14.82
C ASP A 24 3.94 -20.70 -13.42
N ILE A 25 4.70 -19.62 -13.23
CA ILE A 25 4.22 -18.37 -12.68
C ILE A 25 2.79 -18.54 -12.16
N GLU A 26 2.66 -19.04 -10.94
CA GLU A 26 1.57 -18.57 -10.10
C GLU A 26 1.65 -17.04 -10.20
N PRO A 27 0.61 -16.35 -10.67
CA PRO A 27 0.60 -14.90 -10.56
C PRO A 27 0.75 -14.64 -9.07
N THR A 28 1.91 -14.14 -8.67
CA THR A 28 2.23 -13.85 -7.29
C THR A 28 1.22 -12.82 -6.83
N ALA A 29 0.13 -13.27 -6.22
CA ALA A 29 -0.83 -12.44 -5.50
C ALA A 29 -0.16 -11.66 -4.34
N GLN A 30 1.13 -11.87 -4.13
CA GLN A 30 1.99 -11.24 -3.14
C GLN A 30 2.50 -9.85 -3.49
N SER A 31 2.44 -9.40 -4.76
CA SER A 31 3.00 -8.10 -5.20
C SER A 31 1.96 -7.00 -5.46
N THR A 32 0.73 -7.15 -4.97
CA THR A 32 -0.32 -6.12 -5.05
C THR A 32 -0.86 -5.69 -3.69
N MET A 33 -0.73 -6.55 -2.68
CA MET A 33 -1.26 -6.29 -1.34
C MET A 33 -0.45 -5.22 -0.60
N SER A 34 0.88 -5.22 -0.74
CA SER A 34 1.73 -4.26 -0.05
C SER A 34 1.49 -2.84 -0.58
N LEU A 35 1.31 -2.70 -1.90
CA LEU A 35 1.05 -1.42 -2.55
C LEU A 35 -0.27 -0.80 -2.08
N ALA A 36 -1.34 -1.60 -2.00
CA ALA A 36 -2.64 -1.15 -1.51
C ALA A 36 -2.59 -0.69 -0.04
N ILE A 37 -1.90 -1.46 0.82
CA ILE A 37 -1.69 -1.11 2.23
C ILE A 37 -0.86 0.16 2.36
N THR A 38 0.19 0.31 1.55
CA THR A 38 1.03 1.50 1.48
C THR A 38 0.20 2.74 1.16
N HIS A 39 -0.60 2.70 0.09
CA HIS A 39 -1.47 3.83 -0.29
C HIS A 39 -2.49 4.16 0.79
N PHE A 40 -3.14 3.15 1.36
CA PHE A 40 -4.06 3.35 2.46
C PHE A 40 -3.39 4.05 3.65
N ALA A 41 -2.24 3.54 4.09
CA ALA A 41 -1.52 4.05 5.24
C ALA A 41 -1.06 5.50 5.02
N VAL A 42 -0.51 5.81 3.85
CA VAL A 42 -0.08 7.18 3.51
C VAL A 42 -1.29 8.11 3.43
N GLY A 43 -2.36 7.72 2.75
CA GLY A 43 -3.58 8.53 2.64
C GLY A 43 -4.21 8.82 3.99
N ALA A 44 -4.33 7.81 4.85
CA ALA A 44 -4.84 7.96 6.20
C ALA A 44 -3.94 8.86 7.06
N ALA A 45 -2.62 8.69 7.00
CA ALA A 45 -1.66 9.52 7.73
C ALA A 45 -1.73 10.99 7.28
N CYS A 46 -1.74 11.25 5.98
CA CYS A 46 -1.85 12.59 5.44
C CYS A 46 -3.17 13.27 5.84
N THR A 47 -4.30 12.55 5.78
CA THR A 47 -5.58 13.07 6.25
C THR A 47 -5.56 13.34 7.75
N ALA A 48 -4.96 12.47 8.57
CA ALA A 48 -4.80 12.71 10.01
C ALA A 48 -3.99 13.99 10.29
N VAL A 49 -2.89 14.22 9.55
CA VAL A 49 -2.09 15.44 9.66
C VAL A 49 -2.91 16.67 9.24
N VAL A 50 -3.67 16.62 8.15
CA VAL A 50 -4.54 17.74 7.76
C VAL A 50 -5.59 18.03 8.84
N LEU A 51 -6.23 16.99 9.37
CA LEU A 51 -7.23 17.12 10.43
C LEU A 51 -6.65 17.70 11.73
N MET A 52 -5.36 17.49 11.99
CA MET A 52 -4.62 18.08 13.11
C MET A 52 -4.40 19.60 12.96
N LEU A 53 -4.42 20.12 11.72
CA LEU A 53 -4.17 21.52 11.39
C LEU A 53 -5.45 22.36 11.23
N VAL A 54 -6.60 21.71 11.07
CA VAL A 54 -7.90 22.39 10.96
C VAL A 54 -8.65 22.37 12.29
N PRO A 55 -9.66 23.26 12.49
CA PRO A 55 -10.52 23.20 13.67
C PRO A 55 -11.19 21.83 13.84
N ARG A 56 -11.53 21.47 15.09
CA ARG A 56 -12.18 20.18 15.39
C ARG A 56 -13.44 20.00 14.56
N VAL A 57 -13.45 18.97 13.73
CA VAL A 57 -14.59 18.53 12.93
C VAL A 57 -15.14 17.22 13.50
N PRO A 58 -16.45 16.95 13.38
CA PRO A 58 -17.00 15.67 13.81
C PRO A 58 -16.43 14.53 12.95
N PHE A 59 -16.39 13.33 13.54
CA PHE A 59 -15.98 12.09 12.86
C PHE A 59 -14.55 12.08 12.29
N GLN A 60 -13.58 12.75 12.93
CA GLN A 60 -12.17 12.77 12.48
C GLN A 60 -11.61 11.37 12.19
N ARG A 61 -11.85 10.38 13.05
CA ARG A 61 -11.41 8.99 12.82
C ARG A 61 -11.99 8.39 11.53
N THR A 62 -13.28 8.63 11.27
CA THR A 62 -13.92 8.20 10.03
C THR A 62 -13.31 8.92 8.82
N LEU A 63 -13.04 10.22 8.93
CA LEU A 63 -12.40 10.99 7.87
C LEU A 63 -10.99 10.49 7.56
N VAL A 64 -10.21 10.07 8.57
CA VAL A 64 -8.90 9.41 8.38
C VAL A 64 -9.04 8.13 7.56
N VAL A 65 -10.02 7.27 7.88
CA VAL A 65 -10.30 6.06 7.09
C VAL A 65 -10.73 6.41 5.66
N CYS A 66 -11.60 7.40 5.50
CA CYS A 66 -11.99 7.91 4.18
C CYS A 66 -10.78 8.44 3.38
N GLY A 67 -9.82 9.06 4.05
CA GLY A 67 -8.55 9.50 3.47
C GLY A 67 -7.68 8.36 2.94
N GLY A 68 -7.61 7.26 3.70
CA GLY A 68 -6.95 6.03 3.25
C GLY A 68 -7.67 5.42 2.04
N ILE A 69 -9.00 5.32 2.08
CA ILE A 69 -9.81 4.82 0.94
C ILE A 69 -9.64 5.74 -0.28
N TRP A 70 -9.59 7.05 -0.08
CA TRP A 70 -9.33 8.03 -1.14
C TRP A 70 -8.00 7.75 -1.85
N ALA A 71 -6.92 7.52 -1.10
CA ALA A 71 -5.62 7.18 -1.69
C ALA A 71 -5.63 5.87 -2.50
N MET A 72 -6.51 4.92 -2.18
CA MET A 72 -6.67 3.66 -2.91
C MET A 72 -7.58 3.78 -4.14
N LEU A 73 -8.27 4.90 -4.35
CA LEU A 73 -9.27 5.01 -5.41
C LEU A 73 -8.68 4.74 -6.82
N PRO A 74 -7.48 5.24 -7.17
CA PRO A 74 -6.88 4.92 -8.47
C PRO A 74 -6.66 3.41 -8.64
N ASP A 75 -6.27 2.66 -7.60
CA ASP A 75 -6.07 1.20 -7.65
C ASP A 75 -7.35 0.40 -7.93
N ALA A 76 -8.53 1.01 -7.80
CA ALA A 76 -9.81 0.34 -7.99
C ALA A 76 -9.98 -0.26 -9.41
N TRP A 77 -9.22 0.23 -10.40
CA TRP A 77 -9.21 -0.31 -11.76
C TRP A 77 -8.97 -1.83 -11.80
N ARG A 78 -8.22 -2.37 -10.82
CA ARG A 78 -7.89 -3.79 -10.70
C ARG A 78 -9.10 -4.67 -10.41
N PHE A 79 -10.17 -4.10 -9.87
CA PHE A 79 -11.40 -4.80 -9.51
C PHE A 79 -12.54 -4.56 -10.51
N LEU A 80 -12.33 -3.69 -11.50
CA LEU A 80 -13.35 -3.39 -12.51
C LEU A 80 -13.41 -4.47 -13.59
N PRO A 81 -14.61 -4.70 -14.19
CA PRO A 81 -14.73 -5.47 -15.42
C PRO A 81 -13.87 -4.87 -16.53
N THR A 82 -13.44 -5.69 -17.48
CA THR A 82 -12.49 -5.30 -18.56
C THR A 82 -12.92 -4.06 -19.35
N SER A 83 -14.22 -3.83 -19.50
CA SER A 83 -14.79 -2.66 -20.18
C SER A 83 -14.55 -1.33 -19.44
N GLY A 84 -14.51 -1.35 -18.09
CA GLY A 84 -14.25 -0.19 -17.25
C GLY A 84 -12.79 -0.09 -16.79
N ALA A 85 -12.10 -1.23 -16.66
CA ALA A 85 -10.72 -1.30 -16.19
C ALA A 85 -9.76 -0.49 -17.07
N ARG A 86 -9.97 -0.44 -18.40
CA ARG A 86 -9.08 0.28 -19.31
C ARG A 86 -9.04 1.79 -19.03
N TYR A 87 -10.21 2.43 -18.96
CA TYR A 87 -10.28 3.88 -18.69
C TYR A 87 -9.76 4.23 -17.29
N ALA A 88 -10.08 3.40 -16.30
CA ALA A 88 -9.59 3.61 -14.93
C ALA A 88 -8.07 3.39 -14.83
N HIS A 89 -7.51 2.43 -15.57
CA HIS A 89 -6.06 2.22 -15.67
C HIS A 89 -5.36 3.38 -16.39
N GLU A 90 -5.94 3.89 -17.48
CA GLU A 90 -5.43 5.07 -18.18
C GLU A 90 -5.43 6.29 -17.23
N PHE A 91 -6.49 6.51 -16.47
CA PHE A 91 -6.55 7.55 -15.45
C PHE A 91 -5.47 7.36 -14.37
N HIS A 92 -5.32 6.15 -13.84
CA HIS A 92 -4.29 5.79 -12.88
C HIS A 92 -2.89 6.13 -13.39
N ALA A 93 -2.61 6.00 -14.69
CA ALA A 93 -1.30 6.33 -15.24
C ALA A 93 -1.03 7.85 -15.37
N THR A 94 -2.03 8.71 -15.17
CA THR A 94 -1.89 10.16 -15.33
C THR A 94 -1.32 10.84 -14.07
N PRO A 95 -0.70 12.04 -14.20
CA PRO A 95 -0.31 12.85 -13.06
C PRO A 95 -1.48 13.26 -12.14
N LEU A 96 -2.73 13.25 -12.64
CA LEU A 96 -3.91 13.56 -11.85
C LEU A 96 -4.16 12.54 -10.74
N ALA A 97 -3.67 11.31 -10.88
CA ALA A 97 -3.73 10.32 -9.81
C ALA A 97 -3.02 10.79 -8.52
N ASN A 98 -2.08 11.75 -8.61
CA ASN A 98 -1.44 12.33 -7.43
C ASN A 98 -2.36 13.15 -6.53
N VAL A 99 -3.56 13.53 -6.98
CA VAL A 99 -4.59 14.15 -6.12
C VAL A 99 -5.07 13.17 -5.04
N PHE A 100 -4.92 11.87 -5.28
CA PHE A 100 -5.19 10.80 -4.33
C PHE A 100 -3.95 10.55 -3.46
N TRP A 101 -3.52 11.59 -2.75
CA TRP A 101 -2.37 11.55 -1.84
C TRP A 101 -1.06 11.09 -2.49
N PHE A 102 -0.68 11.72 -3.60
CA PHE A 102 0.58 11.46 -4.30
C PHE A 102 0.74 10.03 -4.82
N HIS A 103 -0.38 9.34 -5.11
CA HIS A 103 -0.44 7.95 -5.56
C HIS A 103 0.65 7.57 -6.58
N ASN A 104 0.75 8.35 -7.67
CA ASN A 104 1.72 8.06 -8.74
C ASN A 104 3.18 8.28 -8.32
N ALA A 105 3.43 9.18 -7.36
CA ALA A 105 4.76 9.36 -6.80
C ALA A 105 5.14 8.18 -5.90
N LEU A 106 4.19 7.66 -5.13
CA LEU A 106 4.37 6.47 -4.29
C LEU A 106 4.66 5.23 -5.13
N ASP A 107 3.88 4.98 -6.18
CA ASP A 107 4.14 3.89 -7.14
C ASP A 107 5.56 3.92 -7.72
N ARG A 108 6.07 5.11 -8.03
CA ARG A 108 7.43 5.29 -8.57
C ARG A 108 8.51 5.18 -7.49
N ALA A 109 8.19 5.47 -6.24
CA ALA A 109 9.11 5.34 -5.12
C ALA A 109 9.26 3.88 -4.67
N ASP A 110 8.21 3.06 -4.84
CA ASP A 110 8.18 1.64 -4.44
C ASP A 110 7.89 0.70 -5.63
N VAL A 111 8.69 0.82 -6.69
CA VAL A 111 8.53 0.04 -7.94
C VAL A 111 8.55 -1.48 -7.71
N GLY A 112 9.11 -1.95 -6.60
CA GLY A 112 9.25 -3.37 -6.27
C GLY A 112 8.11 -3.97 -5.44
N ASP A 113 7.11 -3.18 -5.04
CA ASP A 113 6.12 -3.55 -4.02
C ASP A 113 6.75 -4.15 -2.76
N SER A 114 7.61 -3.36 -2.10
CA SER A 114 8.36 -3.82 -0.95
C SER A 114 7.47 -3.93 0.29
N GLN A 115 7.26 -5.16 0.78
CA GLN A 115 6.59 -5.39 2.06
C GLN A 115 7.21 -4.58 3.22
N ALA A 116 8.53 -4.41 3.21
CA ALA A 116 9.22 -3.61 4.23
C ALA A 116 8.82 -2.13 4.16
N THR A 117 8.61 -1.60 2.95
CA THR A 117 8.11 -0.23 2.75
C THR A 117 6.68 -0.10 3.26
N GLY A 118 5.81 -1.06 2.93
CA GLY A 118 4.44 -1.08 3.44
C GLY A 118 4.35 -1.15 4.97
N VAL A 119 5.16 -2.01 5.60
CA VAL A 119 5.23 -2.09 7.07
C VAL A 119 5.76 -0.79 7.67
N ALA A 120 6.81 -0.20 7.10
CA ALA A 120 7.37 1.06 7.59
C ALA A 120 6.35 2.21 7.52
N LEU A 121 5.63 2.34 6.39
CA LEU A 121 4.61 3.37 6.21
C LEU A 121 3.38 3.14 7.09
N LEU A 122 3.00 1.88 7.33
CA LEU A 122 1.98 1.55 8.32
C LEU A 122 2.41 1.95 9.74
N ALA A 123 3.67 1.70 10.11
CA ALA A 123 4.20 2.14 11.41
C ALA A 123 4.21 3.67 11.53
N VAL A 124 4.54 4.40 10.47
CA VAL A 124 4.41 5.86 10.41
C VAL A 124 2.96 6.30 10.61
N PHE A 125 2.01 5.67 9.93
CA PHE A 125 0.58 5.96 10.12
C PHE A 125 0.12 5.75 11.58
N LEU A 126 0.54 4.64 12.20
CA LEU A 126 0.24 4.38 13.61
C LEU A 126 0.85 5.43 14.53
N LEU A 127 2.08 5.86 14.27
CA LEU A 127 2.76 6.91 15.04
C LEU A 127 2.02 8.25 14.91
N VAL A 128 1.60 8.62 13.70
CA VAL A 128 0.80 9.84 13.46
C VAL A 128 -0.52 9.77 14.22
N THR A 129 -1.22 8.64 14.14
CA THR A 129 -2.49 8.42 14.85
C THR A 129 -2.30 8.56 16.36
N ALA A 130 -1.31 7.89 16.92
CA ALA A 130 -0.99 7.98 18.35
C ALA A 130 -0.65 9.42 18.77
N THR A 131 0.06 10.17 17.93
CA THR A 131 0.41 11.58 18.19
C THR A 131 -0.83 12.48 18.19
N VAL A 132 -1.73 12.29 17.21
CA VAL A 132 -3.00 13.03 17.12
C VAL A 132 -3.88 12.74 18.33
N GLU A 133 -4.07 11.47 18.66
CA GLU A 133 -4.88 11.07 19.83
C GLU A 133 -4.27 11.59 21.13
N TYR A 134 -2.96 11.46 21.31
CA TYR A 134 -2.27 11.99 22.49
C TYR A 134 -2.47 13.49 22.67
N ARG A 135 -2.43 14.27 21.58
CA ARG A 135 -2.71 15.72 21.60
C ARG A 135 -4.17 15.99 22.01
N ASP A 136 -5.12 15.25 21.46
CA ASP A 136 -6.53 15.42 21.79
C ASP A 136 -6.83 15.07 23.25
N TYR A 137 -6.21 14.02 23.80
CA TYR A 137 -6.31 13.69 25.22
C TYR A 137 -5.70 14.76 26.14
N ARG A 138 -4.66 15.46 25.68
CA ARG A 138 -4.01 16.57 26.39
C ARG A 138 -4.74 17.91 26.27
N THR A 139 -5.83 18.00 25.48
CA THR A 139 -6.66 19.20 25.35
C THR A 139 -8.03 18.93 26.00
N PRO A 140 -8.13 19.02 27.34
CA PRO A 140 -9.26 18.54 28.11
C PRO A 140 -10.37 19.60 28.25
N GLU A 141 -10.43 20.60 27.38
CA GLU A 141 -11.44 21.67 27.43
C GLU A 141 -12.87 21.13 27.69
N PRO A 142 -13.35 20.05 27.03
CA PRO A 142 -14.70 19.54 27.31
C PRO A 142 -14.87 18.92 28.70
N VAL A 143 -13.80 18.37 29.28
CA VAL A 143 -13.80 17.78 30.63
C VAL A 143 -13.65 18.88 31.68
N ARG A 144 -12.88 19.93 31.38
CA ARG A 144 -12.71 21.11 32.22
C ARG A 144 -13.98 21.96 32.29
N GLU A 145 -14.70 22.11 31.18
CA GLU A 145 -15.99 22.81 31.12
C GLU A 145 -17.14 22.02 31.75
N ALA A 146 -17.08 20.68 31.76
CA ALA A 146 -18.13 19.83 32.31
C ALA A 146 -17.96 19.53 33.82
N LEU A 147 -16.77 19.74 34.38
CA LEU A 147 -16.51 19.59 35.80
C LEU A 147 -16.67 20.94 36.49
N PRO A 148 -17.47 21.04 37.58
CA PRO A 148 -17.57 22.28 38.34
C PRO A 148 -16.19 22.64 38.92
N ASP A 149 -15.88 23.94 38.98
CA ASP A 149 -14.59 24.48 39.43
C ASP A 149 -14.11 23.89 40.77
N ALA A 150 -15.05 23.50 41.64
CA ALA A 150 -14.82 22.83 42.92
C ALA A 150 -14.06 21.49 42.85
N VAL A 151 -13.88 20.89 41.67
CA VAL A 151 -13.11 19.64 41.49
C VAL A 151 -11.60 19.91 41.31
N PHE A 152 -11.21 21.14 40.98
CA PHE A 152 -9.81 21.51 40.71
C PHE A 152 -9.21 22.46 41.75
N GLU A 153 -9.92 22.71 42.86
CA GLU A 153 -9.34 23.38 44.02
C GLU A 153 -8.50 22.36 44.80
N ASP A 154 -7.18 22.39 44.58
CA ASP A 154 -6.21 21.72 45.44
C ASP A 154 -6.03 22.55 46.73
N ASP A 155 -6.25 21.91 47.89
CA ASP A 155 -5.82 22.37 49.23
C ASP A 155 -4.28 22.47 49.33
#